data_AF-A0A353DRE8-F1
#
_entry.id   AF-A0A353DRE8-F1
#
_cell.length_a   1.000
_cell.length_b   1.000
_cell.length_c   1.000
_cell.angle_alpha   90.00
_cell.angle_beta   90.00
_cell.angle_gamma   90.00
#
_symmetry.space_group_name_H-M   'P 1'
#
loop_
_entity.id
_entity.type
_entity.pdbx_description
1 polymer ?
#
loop_
_entity_poly.entity_id
_entity_poly.type
_entity_poly.pdbx_seq_one_letter_code
_entity_poly.pdbx_strand_id
1 'polypeptide(L)' 'FDVGVAGIHRLFDKLEDIQNSKAIVAVAGMEGALPSVIGGLASCPIIAVPTSIG' A
#
# COMPACT_ATOMS: atom_id res chain seq x y z
N PHE A 1 -5.14 -12.86 4.10
CA PHE A 1 -3.86 -12.16 3.92
C PHE A 1 -4.10 -10.69 4.17
N ASP A 2 -3.40 -10.12 5.14
CA ASP A 2 -3.45 -8.68 5.46
C ASP A 2 -2.05 -8.11 5.20
N VAL A 3 -2.00 -7.02 4.44
CA VAL A 3 -0.77 -6.31 4.02
C VAL A 3 -0.75 -4.88 4.55
N GLY A 4 -1.58 -4.58 5.56
CA GLY A 4 -1.56 -3.32 6.29
C GLY A 4 -0.32 -3.13 7.16
N VAL A 5 -0.31 -2.05 7.94
CA VAL A 5 0.83 -1.65 8.80
C VAL A 5 1.26 -2.76 9.77
N ALA A 6 0.31 -3.55 10.29
CA ALA A 6 0.59 -4.70 11.16
C ALA A 6 1.46 -5.79 10.50
N GLY A 7 1.54 -5.82 9.17
CA GLY A 7 2.28 -6.78 8.38
C GLY A 7 3.32 -6.15 7.44
N ILE A 8 3.86 -4.97 7.76
CA ILE A 8 4.67 -4.15 6.84
C ILE A 8 5.88 -4.86 6.22
N HIS A 9 6.45 -5.86 6.91
CA HIS A 9 7.52 -6.71 6.36
C HIS A 9 7.12 -7.36 5.03
N ARG A 10 5.85 -7.77 4.88
CA ARG A 10 5.31 -8.36 3.64
C ARG A 10 5.29 -7.37 2.48
N LEU A 11 5.19 -6.07 2.80
CA LEU A 11 5.25 -4.99 1.82
C LEU A 11 6.69 -4.77 1.36
N PHE A 12 7.66 -4.89 2.27
CA PHE A 12 9.09 -4.84 1.94
C PHE A 12 9.56 -6.04 1.12
N ASP A 13 8.97 -7.22 1.30
CA ASP A 13 9.22 -8.38 0.43
C ASP A 13 8.82 -8.11 -1.04
N LYS A 14 8.05 -7.05 -1.29
CA LYS A 14 7.58 -6.59 -2.62
C LYS A 14 8.13 -5.23 -3.01
N LEU A 15 9.19 -4.76 -2.35
CA LEU A 15 9.72 -3.40 -2.53
C LEU A 15 10.13 -3.11 -3.98
N GLU A 16 10.78 -4.06 -4.65
CA GLU A 16 11.21 -3.90 -6.03
C GLU A 16 10.02 -3.76 -7.00
N ASP A 17 8.96 -4.56 -6.80
CA ASP A 17 7.72 -4.47 -7.58
C ASP A 17 7.04 -3.10 -7.37
N ILE A 18 6.99 -2.63 -6.11
CA ILE A 18 6.39 -1.35 -5.74
C ILE A 18 7.17 -0.18 -6.35
N GLN A 19 8.49 -0.19 -6.29
CA GLN A 19 9.34 0.89 -6.81
C GLN A 19 9.31 0.98 -8.34
N ASN A 20 9.22 -0.17 -9.02
CA ASN A 20 9.19 -0.23 -10.49
C ASN A 20 7.77 -0.08 -11.09
N SER A 21 6.74 0.02 -10.25
CA SER A 21 5.36 0.19 -10.68
C SER A 21 5.12 1.56 -11.34
N LYS A 22 4.32 1.58 -12.41
CA LYS A 22 3.94 2.82 -13.11
C LYS A 22 2.74 3.54 -12.50
N ALA A 23 1.92 2.82 -11.74
CA ALA A 23 0.81 3.31 -10.94
C ALA A 23 0.44 2.27 -9.88
N ILE A 24 -0.09 2.70 -8.73
CA ILE A 24 -0.50 1.80 -7.65
C ILE A 24 -1.92 2.13 -7.19
N VAL A 25 -2.74 1.10 -6.96
CA VAL A 25 -4.04 1.23 -6.31
C VAL A 25 -3.94 0.61 -4.91
N ALA A 26 -4.02 1.45 -3.89
CA ALA A 26 -3.93 1.05 -2.50
C ALA A 26 -5.34 0.94 -1.90
N VAL A 27 -5.83 -0.29 -1.72
CA VAL A 27 -7.14 -0.57 -1.14
C VAL A 27 -6.98 -0.88 0.34
N ALA A 28 -7.55 -0.05 1.21
CA ALA A 28 -7.38 -0.19 2.65
C ALA A 28 -8.65 0.21 3.42
N GLY A 29 -8.92 -0.52 4.51
CA GLY A 29 -9.98 -0.20 5.45
C GLY A 29 -9.48 0.55 6.69
N MET A 30 -9.49 -0.16 7.82
CA MET A 30 -9.61 0.33 9.20
C MET A 30 -8.71 1.52 9.61
N GLU A 31 -7.44 1.59 9.20
CA GLU A 31 -6.55 2.69 9.61
C GLU A 31 -6.07 3.60 8.48
N GLY A 32 -6.45 3.35 7.22
CA GLY A 32 -6.09 4.21 6.08
C GLY A 32 -4.60 4.54 5.91
N ALA A 33 -3.71 3.88 6.66
CA ALA A 33 -2.28 4.21 6.73
C ALA A 33 -1.47 3.55 5.60
N LEU A 34 -2.03 2.52 4.97
CA LEU A 34 -1.38 1.78 3.87
C LEU A 34 -1.05 2.68 2.66
N PRO A 35 -1.96 3.53 2.14
CA PRO A 35 -1.64 4.49 1.09
C PRO A 35 -0.48 5.42 1.46
N SER A 36 -0.42 5.90 2.71
CA SER A 36 0.65 6.79 3.18
C SER A 36 2.01 6.08 3.19
N VAL A 37 2.05 4.81 3.63
CA VAL A 37 3.28 3.99 3.59
C VAL A 37 3.73 3.77 2.15
N ILE A 38 2.82 3.37 1.26
CA ILE A 38 3.14 3.18 -0.16
C ILE A 38 3.62 4.50 -0.80
N GLY A 39 3.06 5.64 -0.39
CA GLY A 39 3.49 6.98 -0.83
C GLY A 39 4.92 7.34 -0.47
N GLY A 40 5.48 6.76 0.60
CA GLY A 40 6.88 6.91 0.95
C GLY A 40 7.82 5.98 0.16
N LEU A 41 7.29 4.94 -0.49
CA LEU A 41 8.07 3.87 -1.13
C LEU A 41 8.02 3.91 -2.65
N ALA A 42 6.97 4.47 -3.24
CA ALA A 42 6.77 4.55 -4.68
C ALA A 42 6.87 5.98 -5.20
N SER A 43 7.48 6.15 -6.38
CA SER A 43 7.57 7.45 -7.07
C SER A 43 6.44 7.67 -8.09
N CYS A 44 5.56 6.69 -8.28
CA CYS A 44 4.45 6.74 -9.22
C CYS A 44 3.15 7.23 -8.55
N PRO A 45 2.13 7.61 -9.34
CA PRO A 45 0.83 7.98 -8.79
C PRO A 45 0.18 6.84 -8.00
N ILE A 46 -0.38 7.18 -6.83
CA ILE A 46 -1.09 6.24 -5.96
C ILE A 46 -2.54 6.68 -5.82
N ILE A 47 -3.45 5.75 -6.07
CA ILE A 47 -4.89 5.94 -5.88
C ILE A 47 -5.30 5.17 -4.62
N ALA A 48 -5.69 5.91 -3.58
CA ALA A 48 -6.22 5.33 -2.35
C ALA A 48 -7.71 5.01 -2.54
N VAL A 49 -8.09 3.75 -2.28
CA VAL A 49 -9.50 3.31 -2.27
C VAL A 49 -9.87 2.91 -0.86
N PRO A 50 -10.65 3.74 -0.13
CA PRO A 50 -11.15 3.36 1.19
C PRO A 50 -12.21 2.29 1.04
N THR A 51 -12.14 1.24 1.85
CA THR A 51 -13.17 0.19 1.90
C THR A 51 -13.83 0.15 3.28
N SER A 52 -15.10 -0.25 3.31
CA SER A 52 -15.73 -0.69 4.57
C SER A 52 -14.89 -1.80 5.20
N ILE A 53 -14.82 -1.84 6.52
CA ILE A 53 -14.06 -2.84 7.26
C ILE A 53 -14.77 -4.19 7.26
N GLY A 54 -14.65 -4.97 6.17
CA GLY A 54 -15.17 -6.34 6.07
C GLY A 54 -16.69 -6.42 5.99
#